data_AF-A0A2S7XS42-F1
#
_entry.id   AF-A0A2S7XS42-F1
#
_cell.length_a   1.000
_cell.length_b   1.000
_cell.length_c   1.000
_cell.angle_alpha   90.00
_cell.angle_beta   90.00
_cell.angle_gamma   90.00
#
_symmetry.space_group_name_H-M   'P 1'
#
loop_
_entity.id
_entity.type
_entity.pdbx_description
1 polymer ?
#
loop_
_entity_poly.entity_id
_entity_poly.type
_entity_poly.pdbx_seq_one_letter_code
_entity_poly.pdbx_strand_id
1 'polypeptide(L)' 'MLIDSNLIIYALQQRKMTLGDALIAATCLEYDKTLATRNTVDFIWIKNLQVINPLERNCL' A
#
# COMPACT_ATOMS: atom_id res chain seq x y z
N MET A 1 -8.94 -8.74 11.47
CA MET A 1 -8.12 -9.94 11.82
C MET A 1 -8.63 -11.07 10.94
N LEU A 2 -8.09 -11.30 9.75
CA LEU A 2 -6.68 -11.34 9.36
C LEU A 2 -6.38 -10.27 8.30
N ILE A 3 -5.22 -9.63 8.39
CA ILE A 3 -4.66 -8.87 7.26
C ILE A 3 -4.73 -9.79 6.04
N ASP A 4 -5.33 -9.35 4.93
CA ASP A 4 -5.57 -10.18 3.74
C ASP A 4 -4.26 -10.81 3.24
N SER A 5 -3.96 -12.03 3.68
CA SER A 5 -2.70 -12.74 3.41
C SER A 5 -2.46 -12.93 1.92
N ASN A 6 -3.53 -12.97 1.13
CA ASN A 6 -3.48 -13.07 -0.33
C ASN A 6 -2.81 -11.85 -0.98
N LEU A 7 -3.04 -10.64 -0.46
CA LEU A 7 -2.37 -9.44 -0.96
C LEU A 7 -0.87 -9.53 -0.69
N ILE A 8 -0.49 -9.95 0.52
CA ILE A 8 0.91 -10.07 0.93
C ILE A 8 1.64 -11.09 0.05
N ILE A 9 1.06 -12.27 -0.15
CA ILE A 9 1.67 -13.32 -0.98
C ILE A 9 1.84 -12.84 -2.44
N TYR A 10 0.81 -12.20 -3.01
CA TYR A 10 0.87 -11.69 -4.37
C TYR A 10 1.90 -10.56 -4.54
N ALA A 11 1.93 -9.60 -3.60
CA ALA A 11 2.86 -8.48 -3.61
C ALA A 11 4.32 -8.93 -3.56
N LEU A 12 4.62 -9.89 -2.68
CA LEU A 12 5.96 -10.44 -2.51
C LEU A 12 6.42 -11.25 -3.73
N GLN A 13 5.56 -12.13 -4.25
CA GLN A 13 5.95 -13.05 -5.32
C GLN A 13 5.98 -12.39 -6.70
N GLN A 14 4.97 -11.57 -7.03
CA GLN A 14 4.78 -11.08 -8.39
C GLN A 14 5.29 -9.66 -8.61
N ARG A 15 5.42 -8.87 -7.54
CA ARG A 15 5.81 -7.45 -7.63
C ARG A 15 7.16 -7.15 -6.98
N LYS A 16 7.80 -8.14 -6.36
CA LYS A 16 9.05 -7.97 -5.59
C LYS A 16 8.96 -6.86 -4.55
N MET A 17 7.75 -6.61 -4.05
CA MET A 17 7.50 -5.65 -2.99
C MET A 17 8.16 -6.16 -1.71
N THR A 18 8.65 -5.26 -0.85
CA THR A 18 9.19 -5.70 0.44
C THR A 18 8.05 -6.18 1.35
N LEU A 19 8.37 -7.06 2.30
CA LEU A 19 7.38 -7.52 3.28
C LEU A 19 6.79 -6.35 4.08
N GLY A 20 7.60 -5.34 4.40
CA GLY A 20 7.16 -4.15 5.11
C GLY A 20 6.11 -3.37 4.32
N ASP A 21 6.38 -3.10 3.05
CA ASP A 21 5.45 -2.37 2.19
C ASP A 21 4.14 -3.15 2.00
N ALA A 22 4.21 -4.48 1.84
CA ALA A 22 3.03 -5.33 1.70
C ALA A 22 2.16 -5.32 2.97
N LEU A 23 2.77 -5.38 4.17
CA LEU A 23 2.05 -5.32 5.45
C LEU A 23 1.37 -3.98 5.67
N ILE A 24 2.05 -2.88 5.33
CA ILE A 24 1.50 -1.52 5.47
C ILE A 24 0.31 -1.34 4.52
N ALA A 25 0.45 -1.72 3.25
CA ALA A 25 -0.64 -1.66 2.27
C ALA A 25 -1.87 -2.47 2.71
N ALA A 26 -1.65 -3.70 3.18
CA ALA A 26 -2.73 -4.56 3.64
C ALA A 26 -3.41 -4.02 4.91
N THR A 27 -2.65 -3.38 5.80
CA THR A 27 -3.21 -2.70 6.99
C THR A 27 -4.07 -1.52 6.57
N CYS A 28 -3.61 -0.68 5.65
CA CYS A 28 -4.39 0.45 5.14
C CYS A 28 -5.71 0.00 4.50
N LEU A 29 -5.71 -1.12 3.76
CA LEU A 29 -6.93 -1.68 3.17
C LEU A 29 -7.91 -2.22 4.22
N GLU A 30 -7.43 -3.00 5.19
CA GLU A 30 -8.27 -3.59 6.25
C GLU A 30 -8.99 -2.52 7.08
N TYR A 31 -8.33 -1.38 7.32
CA TYR A 31 -8.85 -0.31 8.18
C TYR A 31 -9.36 0.92 7.42
N ASP A 32 -9.49 0.82 6.09
CA ASP A 32 -9.93 1.91 5.19
C ASP A 32 -9.18 3.22 5.45
N LYS A 33 -7.83 3.14 5.45
CA LYS A 33 -6.92 4.27 5.66
C LYS A 33 -6.15 4.62 4.40
N THR A 34 -5.86 5.90 4.24
CA THR A 34 -4.95 6.41 3.21
C THR A 34 -3.49 6.17 3.61
N LEU A 35 -2.71 5.57 2.72
CA LEU A 35 -1.28 5.40 2.88
C LEU A 35 -0.54 6.70 2.50
N ALA A 36 0.07 7.36 3.48
CA ALA A 36 0.97 8.48 3.23
C ALA A 36 2.40 7.95 2.98
N THR A 37 2.93 8.12 1.77
CA THR A 37 4.28 7.68 1.41
C THR A 37 4.87 8.54 0.29
N ARG A 38 6.19 8.74 0.31
CA ARG A 38 6.89 9.37 -0.82
C ARG A 38 6.96 8.46 -2.05
N ASN A 39 6.92 7.13 -1.84
CA ASN A 39 7.16 6.15 -2.88
C ASN A 39 5.83 5.60 -3.44
N THR A 40 4.98 6.50 -3.94
CA THR A 40 3.59 6.18 -4.33
C THR A 40 3.49 5.19 -5.50
N VAL A 41 4.49 5.21 -6.39
CA VAL A 41 4.53 4.38 -7.61
C VAL A 41 4.44 2.88 -7.30
N ASP A 42 5.05 2.44 -6.20
CA ASP A 42 5.11 1.02 -5.82
C ASP A 42 3.75 0.46 -5.37
N PHE A 43 2.78 1.34 -5.08
CA PHE A 43 1.47 0.99 -4.55
C PHE A 43 0.32 1.21 -5.56
N ILE A 44 0.56 1.87 -6.70
CA ILE A 44 -0.46 2.26 -7.69
C ILE A 44 -1.29 1.08 -8.22
N TRP A 45 -0.70 -0.11 -8.30
CA TRP A 45 -1.37 -1.29 -8.84
C TRP A 45 -2.34 -1.95 -7.83
N ILE A 46 -2.30 -1.55 -6.56
CA ILE A 46 -3.14 -2.11 -5.50
C ILE A 46 -4.50 -1.42 -5.56
N LYS A 47 -5.50 -2.13 -6.07
CA LYS A 47 -6.87 -1.62 -6.17
C LYS A 47 -7.41 -1.24 -4.79
N ASN A 48 -8.16 -0.14 -4.73
CA ASN A 48 -8.82 0.41 -3.54
C ASN A 48 -7.87 0.91 -2.42
N LEU A 49 -6.55 0.83 -2.61
CA LEU A 49 -5.61 1.47 -1.69
C LEU A 49 -5.48 2.94 -2.06
N GLN A 50 -5.93 3.81 -1.16
CA GLN A 50 -5.68 5.25 -1.32
C GLN A 50 -4.25 5.57 -0.92
N VAL A 51 -3.54 6.30 -1.77
CA VAL A 51 -2.13 6.67 -1.54
C VAL A 51 -1.96 8.17 -1.78
N ILE A 52 -1.30 8.85 -0.84
CA ILE A 52 -0.94 10.27 -0.98
C ILE A 52 0.56 10.43 -0.80
N ASN A 53 1.15 11.33 -1.58
CA ASN A 53 2.51 11.79 -1.37
C ASN A 53 2.48 13.11 -0.59
N PRO A 54 2.74 13.12 0.73
CA PRO A 54 2.64 14.34 1.53
C PRO A 54 3.66 15.42 1.13
N LEU A 55 4.65 15.06 0.29
CA LEU A 55 5.65 16.00 -0.22
C LEU A 55 5.27 16.58 -1.60
N GLU A 56 4.20 16.08 -2.23
CA GLU A 56 3.68 16.69 -3.45
C GLU A 56 2.98 18.02 -3.12
N ARG A 57 3.23 19.02 -3.97
CA ARG A 57 2.80 20.41 -3.77
C ARG A 57 1.29 20.61 -3.66
N ASN A 58 0.49 19.62 -4.04
CA ASN A 58 -0.97 19.70 -4.12
C ASN A 58 -1.68 18.85 -3.06
N CYS A 59 -0.99 18.42 -1.99
CA CYS A 59 -1.59 17.63 -0.89
C CYS A 59 -2.22 18.47 0.24
N LEU A 60 -2.43 19.77 0.03
CA LEU A 60 -3.18 20.67 0.93
C LEU A 60 -4.33 21.34 0.17
#